data_AF-A0A650MGP2-F1
#
_entry.id   AF-A0A650MGP2-F1
#
_cell.length_a   1.000
_cell.length_b   1.000
_cell.length_c   1.000
_cell.angle_alpha   90.00
_cell.angle_beta   90.00
_cell.angle_gamma   90.00
#
_symmetry.space_group_name_H-M   'P 1'
#
loop_
_entity.id
_entity.type
_entity.pdbx_description
1 polymer ?
#
loop_
_entity_poly.entity_id
_entity_poly.type
_entity_poly.pdbx_seq_one_letter_code
_entity_poly.pdbx_strand_id
1 'polypeptide(L)'
;MVKYFFSRWSILSQYGKVINISDKDYFYYSIEGKSYVSNLVESILDSTKLNIYSVPVLKEDKVIAILWASIEIEQLCKNLDLWTDCEAICNMIKFSVKRLKSSTFKEIYNYDIIKKSNNTII
;
A
#
# COMPACT_ATOMS: atom_id res chain seq x y z
N MET A 1 14.00 2.46 3.21
CA MET A 1 13.17 3.54 3.80
C MET A 1 11.76 3.41 3.25
N VAL A 2 10.70 3.44 4.08
CA VAL A 2 9.30 3.36 3.62
C VAL A 2 8.79 4.78 3.31
N LYS A 3 8.21 4.98 2.13
CA LYS A 3 7.62 6.28 1.72
C LYS A 3 6.10 6.15 1.65
N TYR A 4 5.36 7.11 2.22
CA TYR A 4 3.89 7.13 2.25
C TYR A 4 3.34 8.23 1.34
N PHE A 5 2.25 7.94 0.62
CA PHE A 5 1.66 8.88 -0.33
C PHE A 5 0.12 8.84 -0.29
N PHE A 6 -0.50 10.01 -0.48
CA PHE A 6 -1.96 10.21 -0.51
C PHE A 6 -2.36 10.73 -1.89
N SER A 7 -3.33 10.11 -2.56
CA SER A 7 -3.78 10.55 -3.87
C SER A 7 -5.28 10.80 -3.94
N ARG A 8 -5.65 11.93 -4.55
CA ARG A 8 -7.01 12.26 -4.99
C ARG A 8 -6.90 12.68 -6.45
N TRP A 9 -7.26 11.78 -7.39
CA TRP A 9 -7.18 11.93 -8.86
C TRP A 9 -5.81 12.28 -9.47
N SER A 10 -4.80 12.61 -8.65
CA SER A 10 -3.40 12.82 -9.02
C SER A 10 -2.53 12.62 -7.76
N ILE A 11 -1.31 12.07 -7.88
CA ILE A 11 -0.40 11.97 -6.72
C ILE A 11 0.42 13.25 -6.60
N LEU A 12 0.47 13.83 -5.41
CA LEU A 12 1.59 14.68 -4.99
C LEU A 12 2.71 13.78 -4.47
N SER A 13 3.84 13.73 -5.19
CA SER A 13 5.05 13.11 -4.64
C SER A 13 5.49 13.87 -3.39
N GLN A 14 6.38 13.30 -2.58
CA GLN A 14 7.03 13.99 -1.45
C GLN A 14 7.72 15.31 -1.85
N TYR A 15 7.87 15.57 -3.15
CA TYR A 15 8.45 16.78 -3.74
C TYR A 15 7.41 17.74 -4.33
N GLY A 16 6.11 17.52 -4.07
CA GLY A 16 5.04 18.35 -4.64
C GLY A 16 4.82 18.16 -6.15
N LYS A 17 5.46 17.16 -6.76
CA LYS A 17 5.30 16.87 -8.19
C LYS A 17 4.02 16.07 -8.41
N VAL A 18 3.18 16.55 -9.33
CA VAL A 18 2.01 15.81 -9.79
C VAL A 18 2.45 14.66 -10.69
N ILE A 19 2.10 13.44 -10.31
CA ILE A 19 2.43 12.22 -11.07
C ILE A 19 1.13 11.49 -11.38
N ASN A 20 0.96 11.12 -12.65
CA ASN A 20 -0.13 10.27 -13.08
C ASN A 20 0.25 8.79 -12.85
N ILE A 21 -0.62 8.06 -12.15
CA ILE A 21 -0.53 6.61 -11.90
C ILE A 21 -1.80 5.88 -12.31
N SER A 22 -2.68 6.51 -13.08
CA SER A 22 -3.97 5.94 -13.44
C SER A 22 -3.84 4.62 -14.22
N ASP A 23 -2.70 4.41 -14.88
CA ASP A 23 -2.35 3.22 -15.64
C ASP A 23 -1.75 2.10 -14.77
N LYS A 24 -1.51 2.33 -13.48
CA LYS A 24 -0.84 1.38 -12.61
C LYS A 24 -1.83 0.46 -11.91
N ASP A 25 -1.50 -0.83 -11.86
CA ASP A 25 -2.32 -1.84 -11.18
C ASP A 25 -2.71 -1.43 -9.75
N TYR A 26 -1.76 -0.93 -8.97
CA TYR A 26 -2.01 -0.53 -7.58
C TYR A 26 -2.98 0.65 -7.46
N PHE A 27 -3.14 1.46 -8.51
CA PHE A 27 -4.21 2.45 -8.61
C PHE A 27 -5.53 1.78 -8.99
N TYR A 28 -5.54 1.00 -10.07
CA TYR A 28 -6.72 0.33 -10.59
C TYR A 28 -7.42 -0.54 -9.53
N TYR A 29 -6.69 -1.40 -8.82
CA TYR A 29 -7.30 -2.24 -7.79
C TYR A 29 -7.83 -1.43 -6.60
N SER A 30 -7.14 -0.36 -6.21
CA SER A 30 -7.54 0.45 -5.06
C SER A 30 -8.65 1.44 -5.34
N ILE A 31 -8.79 1.96 -6.56
CA ILE A 31 -9.97 2.77 -6.92
C ILE A 31 -11.25 1.91 -6.93
N GLU A 32 -11.11 0.61 -7.22
CA GLU A 32 -12.18 -0.40 -7.13
C GLU A 32 -12.45 -0.88 -5.68
N GLY A 33 -11.92 -0.19 -4.66
CA GLY A 33 -12.15 -0.51 -3.27
C GLY A 33 -11.36 -1.71 -2.74
N LYS A 34 -10.32 -2.17 -3.46
CA LYS A 34 -9.49 -3.32 -3.06
C LYS A 34 -8.09 -2.90 -2.67
N SER A 35 -7.62 -3.41 -1.55
CA SER A 35 -6.21 -3.28 -1.17
C SER A 35 -5.34 -4.22 -2.00
N TYR A 36 -4.18 -3.77 -2.45
CA TYR A 36 -3.35 -4.46 -3.44
C TYR A 36 -1.87 -4.44 -3.06
N VAL A 37 -1.15 -5.50 -3.41
CA VAL A 37 0.31 -5.57 -3.36
C VAL A 37 0.78 -5.84 -4.77
N SER A 38 1.61 -4.96 -5.30
CA SER A 38 2.13 -5.08 -6.66
C SER A 38 3.09 -6.24 -6.80
N ASN A 39 3.33 -6.64 -8.05
CA ASN A 39 4.57 -7.33 -8.39
C ASN A 39 5.74 -6.33 -8.31
N LEU A 40 6.94 -6.75 -8.71
CA LEU A 40 8.06 -5.82 -8.85
C LEU A 40 7.72 -4.77 -9.93
N VAL A 41 7.82 -3.50 -9.60
CA VAL A 41 7.53 -2.38 -10.53
C VAL A 41 8.68 -1.38 -10.52
N GLU A 42 8.88 -0.68 -11.62
CA GLU A 42 9.82 0.44 -11.67
C GLU A 42 9.20 1.72 -11.13
N SER A 43 9.98 2.45 -10.34
CA SER A 43 9.65 3.78 -9.84
C SER A 43 9.53 4.79 -10.98
N ILE A 44 8.45 5.56 -10.98
CA ILE A 44 8.24 6.66 -11.94
C ILE A 44 9.17 7.86 -11.65
N LEU A 45 9.79 7.89 -10.46
CA LEU A 45 10.65 8.98 -10.02
C LEU A 45 12.11 8.80 -10.45
N ASP A 46 12.62 7.58 -10.32
CA ASP A 46 14.06 7.29 -10.36
C ASP A 46 14.38 5.89 -10.90
N SER A 47 13.42 5.19 -11.52
CA SER A 47 13.57 3.85 -12.10
C SER A 47 14.03 2.76 -11.11
N THR A 48 14.04 3.03 -9.80
CA THR A 48 14.33 2.02 -8.79
C THR A 48 13.26 0.92 -8.77
N LYS A 49 13.63 -0.31 -8.42
CA LYS A 49 12.69 -1.42 -8.35
C LYS A 49 11.97 -1.44 -7.00
N LEU A 50 10.65 -1.33 -7.06
CA LEU A 50 9.77 -1.18 -5.92
C LEU A 50 8.78 -2.34 -5.79
N ASN A 51 8.40 -2.65 -4.56
CA ASN A 51 7.13 -3.27 -4.25
C ASN A 51 6.20 -2.20 -3.66
N ILE A 52 4.96 -2.15 -4.13
CA ILE A 52 3.97 -1.17 -3.71
C ILE A 52 2.81 -1.86 -3.02
N TYR A 53 2.50 -1.39 -1.82
CA TYR A 53 1.26 -1.71 -1.13
C TYR A 53 0.30 -0.53 -1.24
N SER A 54 -0.95 -0.77 -1.67
CA SER A 54 -1.98 0.24 -1.77
C SER A 54 -3.28 -0.18 -1.09
N VAL A 55 -4.00 0.81 -0.55
CA VAL A 55 -5.31 0.63 0.09
C VAL A 55 -6.26 1.79 -0.29
N PRO A 56 -7.55 1.52 -0.48
CA PRO A 56 -8.56 2.56 -0.63
C PRO A 56 -8.77 3.29 0.70
N VAL A 57 -9.04 4.59 0.62
CA VAL A 57 -9.63 5.37 1.71
C VAL A 57 -11.10 5.57 1.38
N LEU A 58 -11.97 5.10 2.27
CA LEU A 58 -13.42 5.10 2.08
C LEU A 58 -14.09 6.21 2.90
N LYS A 59 -15.11 6.84 2.33
CA LYS A 59 -16.11 7.64 3.03
C LYS A 59 -17.48 7.25 2.50
N GLU A 60 -18.37 6.80 3.39
CA GLU A 60 -19.72 6.36 3.01
C GLU A 60 -19.67 5.32 1.86
N ASP A 61 -18.82 4.31 2.01
CA ASP A 61 -18.56 3.24 1.03
C ASP A 61 -18.03 3.70 -0.34
N LYS A 62 -17.74 4.99 -0.51
CA LYS A 62 -17.11 5.55 -1.71
C LYS A 62 -15.62 5.72 -1.50
N VAL A 63 -14.83 5.31 -2.48
CA VAL A 63 -13.38 5.58 -2.50
C VAL A 63 -13.17 7.08 -2.72
N ILE A 64 -12.57 7.76 -1.73
CA ILE A 64 -12.28 9.20 -1.78
C ILE A 64 -10.80 9.50 -2.02
N ALA A 65 -9.93 8.53 -1.74
CA ALA A 65 -8.49 8.61 -1.95
C ALA A 65 -7.88 7.20 -1.98
N ILE A 66 -6.62 7.12 -2.42
CA ILE A 66 -5.80 5.92 -2.31
C ILE A 66 -4.56 6.26 -1.48
N LEU A 67 -4.27 5.42 -0.50
CA LEU A 67 -3.02 5.43 0.23
C LEU A 67 -2.11 4.36 -0.36
N TRP A 68 -0.85 4.70 -0.56
CA TRP A 68 0.15 3.71 -0.97
C TRP A 68 1.48 3.93 -0.27
N ALA A 69 2.22 2.84 -0.14
CA ALA A 69 3.58 2.82 0.37
C ALA A 69 4.46 1.97 -0.55
N SER A 70 5.71 2.40 -0.71
CA SER A 70 6.70 1.65 -1.48
C SER A 70 7.89 1.22 -0.63
N ILE A 71 8.45 0.07 -0.99
CA ILE A 71 9.71 -0.45 -0.49
C ILE A 71 10.61 -0.70 -1.69
N GLU A 72 11.84 -0.17 -1.62
CA GLU A 72 12.89 -0.50 -2.58
C GLU A 72 13.41 -1.90 -2.31
N ILE A 73 13.19 -2.80 -3.28
CA ILE A 73 13.38 -4.24 -3.06
C ILE A 73 14.85 -4.59 -3.05
N GLU A 74 15.65 -3.99 -3.93
CA GLU A 74 17.10 -4.24 -3.95
C GLU A 74 17.75 -3.81 -2.63
N GLN A 75 17.32 -2.69 -2.04
CA GLN A 75 17.80 -2.28 -0.73
C GLN A 75 17.29 -3.19 0.40
N LEU A 76 16.06 -3.70 0.32
CA LEU A 76 15.55 -4.70 1.26
C LEU A 76 16.39 -5.99 1.22
N CYS A 77 16.69 -6.51 0.03
CA CYS A 77 17.52 -7.71 -0.14
C CYS A 77 18.91 -7.53 0.48
N LYS A 78 19.55 -6.39 0.19
CA LYS A 78 20.86 -6.03 0.75
C LYS A 78 20.83 -5.95 2.28
N ASN A 79 19.82 -5.32 2.85
CA ASN A 79 19.70 -5.15 4.30
C ASN A 79 19.44 -6.47 5.04
N LEU A 80 18.84 -7.46 4.36
CA LEU A 80 18.53 -8.77 4.92
C LEU A 80 19.59 -9.84 4.60
N ASP A 81 20.68 -9.44 3.92
CA ASP A 81 21.73 -10.34 3.42
C ASP A 81 21.18 -11.53 2.62
N LEU A 82 20.16 -11.27 1.80
CA LEU A 82 19.49 -12.29 1.00
C LEU A 82 20.13 -12.37 -0.39
N TRP A 83 20.70 -13.53 -0.72
CA TRP A 83 21.14 -13.92 -2.07
C TRP A 83 19.97 -14.41 -2.95
N THR A 84 18.79 -13.82 -2.79
CA THR A 84 17.55 -14.26 -3.44
C THR A 84 17.07 -13.25 -4.47
N ASP A 85 16.41 -13.75 -5.51
CA ASP A 85 15.76 -12.96 -6.54
C ASP A 85 14.74 -11.97 -5.93
N CYS A 86 14.83 -10.71 -6.34
CA CYS A 86 13.92 -9.63 -5.94
C CYS A 86 12.46 -9.99 -6.21
N GLU A 87 12.19 -10.75 -7.27
CA GLU A 87 10.83 -11.19 -7.61
C GLU A 87 10.29 -12.20 -6.59
N ALA A 88 11.12 -13.12 -6.10
CA ALA A 88 10.73 -14.07 -5.06
C ALA A 88 10.35 -13.35 -3.75
N ILE A 89 11.09 -12.32 -3.36
CA ILE A 89 10.78 -11.51 -2.18
C ILE A 89 9.46 -10.74 -2.35
N CYS A 90 9.21 -10.15 -3.51
CA CYS A 90 7.90 -9.53 -3.82
C CYS A 90 6.75 -10.53 -3.66
N ASN A 91 6.92 -11.75 -4.17
CA ASN A 91 5.91 -12.79 -4.07
C ASN A 91 5.67 -13.23 -2.62
N MET A 92 6.73 -13.31 -1.80
CA MET A 92 6.62 -13.58 -0.36
C MET A 92 5.87 -12.47 0.38
N ILE A 93 6.15 -11.19 0.09
CA ILE A 93 5.43 -10.05 0.68
C ILE A 93 3.94 -10.14 0.30
N LYS A 94 3.64 -10.35 -0.98
CA LYS A 94 2.27 -10.48 -1.49
C LYS A 94 1.50 -11.61 -0.81
N PHE A 95 2.13 -12.78 -0.66
CA PHE A 95 1.56 -13.92 0.05
C PHE A 95 1.29 -13.61 1.53
N SER A 96 2.26 -12.98 2.21
CA SER A 96 2.17 -12.65 3.63
C SER A 96 1.03 -11.66 3.92
N VAL A 97 0.91 -10.60 3.12
CA VAL A 97 -0.17 -9.60 3.24
C VAL A 97 -1.54 -10.24 2.99
N LYS A 98 -1.66 -11.15 2.00
CA LYS A 98 -2.91 -11.87 1.74
C LYS A 98 -3.35 -12.69 2.96
N ARG A 99 -2.41 -13.35 3.64
CA ARG A 99 -2.66 -14.15 4.85
C ARG A 99 -3.01 -13.31 6.08
N LEU A 100 -2.40 -12.14 6.24
CA LEU A 100 -2.73 -11.20 7.31
C LEU A 100 -4.13 -10.61 7.14
N LYS A 101 -4.58 -10.36 5.90
CA LYS A 101 -5.96 -9.90 5.66
C LYS A 101 -7.00 -10.96 6.00
N SER A 102 -6.71 -12.24 5.83
CA SER A 102 -7.64 -13.31 6.19
C SER A 102 -7.75 -13.57 7.69
N SER A 103 -6.78 -13.11 8.50
CA SER A 103 -6.71 -13.43 9.94
C SER A 103 -6.76 -12.20 10.86
N THR A 104 -6.14 -11.08 10.47
CA THR A 104 -5.84 -9.96 11.40
C THR A 104 -6.65 -8.69 11.12
N PHE A 105 -7.11 -8.45 9.88
CA PHE A 105 -7.85 -7.22 9.57
C PHE A 105 -9.25 -7.17 10.21
N LYS A 106 -9.85 -8.32 10.50
CA LYS A 106 -11.12 -8.41 11.26
C LYS A 106 -10.96 -7.89 12.70
N GLU A 107 -9.81 -8.12 13.32
CA GLU A 107 -9.58 -7.75 14.72
C GLU A 107 -9.24 -6.27 14.87
N ILE A 108 -8.42 -5.70 13.99
CA ILE A 108 -8.06 -4.27 14.05
C ILE A 108 -9.28 -3.39 13.76
N TYR A 109 -10.11 -3.75 12.77
CA TYR A 109 -11.34 -3.01 12.47
C TYR A 109 -12.34 -3.06 13.63
N ASN A 110 -12.46 -4.21 14.30
CA ASN A 110 -13.32 -4.33 15.49
C ASN A 110 -12.77 -3.56 16.69
N TYR A 111 -11.45 -3.50 16.87
CA TYR A 111 -10.83 -2.77 17.98
C TYR A 111 -11.08 -1.26 17.89
N ASP A 112 -10.97 -0.67 16.69
CA ASP A 112 -11.22 0.76 16.48
C ASP A 112 -12.71 1.14 16.60
N ILE A 113 -13.63 0.23 16.24
CA ILE A 113 -15.08 0.43 16.44
C ILE A 113 -15.42 0.44 17.93
N ILE A 114 -14.90 -0.53 18.71
CA ILE A 114 -15.15 -0.64 20.15
C ILE A 114 -14.57 0.57 20.90
N LYS A 115 -13.41 1.08 20.46
CA LYS A 115 -12.80 2.26 21.09
C LYS A 115 -13.58 3.55 20.80
N LYS A 116 -14.22 3.66 19.63
CA LYS A 116 -15.10 4.79 19.30
C LYS A 116 -16.44 4.76 20.06
N SER A 117 -17.03 3.59 20.31
CA SER A 117 -18.29 3.52 21.08
C SER A 117 -18.10 3.88 22.55
N ASN A 118 -16.92 3.60 23.11
CA ASN A 118 -16.64 3.83 24.53
C ASN A 118 -16.21 5.27 24.87
N ASN A 119 -16.01 6.12 23.85
CA ASN A 119 -15.65 7.54 24.04
C ASN A 119 -16.81 8.52 23.78
N THR A 120 -18.03 8.03 23.55
CA THR A 120 -19.23 8.86 23.57
C THR A 120 -19.83 8.82 24.98
N ILE A 121 -19.25 9.63 25.87
CA ILE A 121 -19.91 10.00 27.12
C ILE A 121 -20.94 11.08 26.78
N ILE A 122 -22.18 10.86 27.21
CA ILE A 122 -23.32 11.78 27.16
C ILE A 122 -22.96 13.12 27.80
#